data_AF-A0A2V9D766-F1
#
_entry.id   AF-A0A2V9D766-F1
#
_cell.length_a   1.000
_cell.length_b   1.000
_cell.length_c   1.000
_cell.angle_alpha   90.00
_cell.angle_beta   90.00
_cell.angle_gamma   90.00
#
_symmetry.space_group_name_H-M   'P 1'
#
loop_
_entity.id
_entity.type
_entity.pdbx_description
1 polymer ?
#
loop_
_entity_poly.entity_id
_entity_poly.type
_entity_poly.pdbx_seq_one_letter_code
_entity_poly.pdbx_strand_id
1 'polypeptide(L)'
;MPSSRDNGLLRLLSFVVKYQEMHRFVTEPNGTVTLVVGAENWPFPIPLVNNHGAWYFDTLVGRDEILFRRIGTNEITAMDACRDLVAAQKQYFARPAGNLSKQFAQKLVSDEGRHNGLYWQGASNDFDSPINPLVAYAYGKSPSDQGGDQYPFNGYFFRILTSQGPHAPGGAKNYVVNGKMTAGFAFVGYPADYRSSGVMTFIVNASGVIYEKDLGPDTTKLAEAMTTYDPESTWHQAQ
;
A
#
# COMPACT_ATOMS: atom_id res chain seq x y z
N MET A 1 -1.27 10.22 -17.49
CA MET A 1 -0.80 8.92 -16.96
C MET A 1 0.26 8.40 -17.90
N PRO A 2 1.43 7.94 -17.43
CA PRO A 2 2.19 6.98 -18.20
C PRO A 2 1.33 5.72 -18.25
N SER A 3 0.96 5.29 -19.44
CA SER A 3 0.24 4.04 -19.67
C SER A 3 1.05 2.85 -19.11
N SER A 4 0.41 1.68 -18.93
CA SER A 4 1.12 0.44 -18.63
C SER A 4 2.29 0.16 -19.61
N ARG A 5 2.20 0.68 -20.85
CA ARG A 5 3.28 0.63 -21.85
C ARG A 5 4.47 1.52 -21.48
N ASP A 6 4.24 2.69 -20.90
CA ASP A 6 5.30 3.65 -20.54
C ASP A 6 6.13 3.15 -19.34
N ASN A 7 5.48 2.49 -18.37
CA ASN A 7 6.19 1.80 -17.29
C ASN A 7 6.98 0.58 -17.80
N GLY A 8 6.47 -0.12 -18.82
CA GLY A 8 7.19 -1.21 -19.49
C GLY A 8 8.45 -0.72 -20.21
N LEU A 9 8.34 0.42 -20.90
CA LEU A 9 9.47 1.07 -21.60
C LEU A 9 10.58 1.50 -20.63
N LEU A 10 10.23 2.09 -19.48
CA LEU A 10 11.22 2.47 -18.47
C LEU A 10 11.96 1.25 -17.89
N ARG A 11 11.26 0.14 -17.66
CA ARG A 11 11.88 -1.11 -17.18
C ARG A 11 12.82 -1.73 -18.22
N LEU A 12 12.42 -1.71 -19.50
CA LEU A 12 13.25 -2.15 -20.61
C LEU A 12 14.51 -1.29 -20.75
N LEU A 13 14.37 0.03 -20.70
CA LEU A 13 15.51 0.95 -20.76
C LEU A 13 16.46 0.75 -19.58
N SER A 14 15.92 0.65 -18.36
CA SER A 14 16.72 0.37 -17.17
C SER A 14 17.47 -0.96 -17.28
N PHE A 15 16.81 -2.01 -17.78
CA PHE A 15 17.46 -3.30 -18.03
C PHE A 15 18.61 -3.17 -19.04
N VAL A 16 18.39 -2.52 -20.18
CA VAL A 16 19.42 -2.35 -21.23
C VAL A 16 20.63 -1.59 -20.68
N VAL A 17 20.40 -0.51 -19.92
CA VAL A 17 21.47 0.26 -19.28
C VAL A 17 22.25 -0.60 -18.31
N LYS A 18 21.57 -1.32 -17.40
CA LYS A 18 22.23 -2.22 -16.43
C LYS A 18 23.00 -3.34 -17.12
N TYR A 19 22.43 -3.94 -18.16
CA TYR A 19 23.07 -5.02 -18.91
C TYR A 19 24.35 -4.56 -19.61
N GLN A 20 24.34 -3.34 -20.18
CA GLN A 20 25.50 -2.74 -20.83
C GLN A 20 26.59 -2.34 -19.84
N GLU A 21 26.22 -1.89 -18.64
CA GLU A 21 27.17 -1.57 -17.57
C GLU A 21 27.92 -2.82 -17.10
N MET A 22 27.19 -3.89 -16.80
CA MET A 22 27.76 -5.19 -16.41
C MET A 22 26.72 -6.29 -16.63
N HIS A 23 27.15 -7.46 -17.08
CA HIS A 23 26.33 -8.66 -16.99
C HIS A 23 27.17 -9.91 -16.78
N ARG A 24 26.61 -10.90 -16.09
CA ARG A 24 27.21 -12.22 -15.91
C ARG A 24 26.14 -13.28 -15.71
N PHE A 25 26.47 -14.52 -16.03
CA PHE A 25 25.64 -15.68 -15.72
C PHE A 25 26.16 -16.34 -14.45
N VAL A 26 25.24 -16.66 -13.55
CA VAL A 26 25.53 -17.33 -12.28
C VAL A 26 24.80 -18.66 -12.27
N THR A 27 25.52 -19.75 -12.04
CA THR A 27 24.90 -21.07 -11.83
C THR A 27 24.55 -21.20 -10.36
N GLU A 28 23.27 -21.38 -10.08
CA GLU A 28 22.74 -21.60 -8.73
C GLU A 28 22.93 -23.06 -8.29
N PRO A 29 22.90 -23.38 -6.98
CA PRO A 29 23.07 -24.74 -6.48
C PRO A 29 22.05 -25.75 -7.03
N ASN A 30 20.87 -25.29 -7.45
CA ASN A 30 19.82 -26.11 -8.06
C ASN A 30 20.03 -26.36 -9.57
N GLY A 31 21.14 -25.88 -10.15
CA GLY A 31 21.48 -26.05 -11.57
C GLY A 31 20.83 -25.03 -12.51
N THR A 32 19.99 -24.12 -12.01
CA THR A 32 19.48 -23.00 -12.80
C THR A 32 20.56 -21.95 -13.03
N VAL A 33 20.45 -21.21 -14.13
CA VAL A 33 21.39 -20.13 -14.46
C VAL A 33 20.67 -18.79 -14.43
N THR A 34 21.12 -17.89 -13.56
CA THR A 34 20.57 -16.54 -13.41
C THR A 34 21.42 -15.55 -14.19
N LEU A 35 20.80 -14.74 -15.05
CA LEU A 35 21.42 -13.55 -15.61
C LEU A 35 21.45 -12.45 -14.54
N VAL A 36 22.63 -11.96 -14.21
CA VAL A 36 22.83 -10.86 -13.26
C VAL A 36 23.29 -9.62 -14.03
N VAL A 37 22.66 -8.46 -13.81
CA VAL A 37 22.90 -7.22 -14.55
C VAL A 37 23.21 -6.02 -13.64
N GLY A 38 24.04 -5.10 -14.14
CA GLY A 38 24.41 -3.83 -13.50
C GLY A 38 25.35 -3.96 -12.30
N ALA A 39 25.87 -2.81 -11.85
CA ALA A 39 26.80 -2.74 -10.71
C ALA A 39 26.21 -3.30 -9.40
N GLU A 40 24.89 -3.23 -9.24
CA GLU A 40 24.17 -3.74 -8.06
C GLU A 40 23.91 -5.25 -8.08
N ASN A 41 24.46 -5.98 -9.07
CA ASN A 41 24.24 -7.42 -9.22
C ASN A 41 22.75 -7.80 -9.23
N TRP A 42 21.95 -7.08 -10.01
CA TRP A 42 20.51 -7.30 -10.06
C TRP A 42 20.18 -8.63 -10.76
N PRO A 43 19.54 -9.62 -10.09
CA PRO A 43 19.17 -10.88 -10.73
C PRO A 43 17.95 -10.68 -11.63
N PHE A 44 18.11 -11.00 -12.91
CA PHE A 44 17.02 -11.07 -13.88
C PHE A 44 16.03 -12.16 -13.45
N PRO A 45 14.72 -11.85 -13.41
CA PRO A 45 13.75 -12.72 -12.73
C PRO A 45 13.41 -14.01 -13.47
N ILE A 46 13.80 -14.15 -14.75
CA ILE A 46 13.51 -15.35 -15.55
C ILE A 46 14.80 -16.16 -15.70
N PRO A 47 14.94 -17.29 -14.98
CA PRO A 47 16.17 -18.08 -15.03
C PRO A 47 16.30 -18.84 -16.37
N LEU A 48 17.52 -19.21 -16.70
CA LEU A 48 17.86 -20.08 -17.81
C LEU A 48 18.03 -21.51 -17.31
N VAL A 49 17.47 -22.46 -18.04
CA VAL A 49 17.58 -23.90 -17.78
C VAL A 49 18.16 -24.59 -19.01
N ASN A 50 19.02 -25.57 -18.79
CA ASN A 50 19.51 -26.44 -19.84
C ASN A 50 18.63 -27.69 -19.93
N ASN A 51 18.06 -27.94 -21.10
CA ASN A 51 17.36 -29.18 -21.39
C ASN A 51 18.00 -29.82 -22.62
N HIS A 52 18.64 -30.97 -22.43
CA HIS A 52 19.28 -31.76 -23.48
C HIS A 52 20.25 -30.95 -24.38
N GLY A 53 21.04 -30.05 -23.78
CA GLY A 53 22.04 -29.26 -24.50
C GLY A 53 21.52 -27.94 -25.09
N ALA A 54 20.22 -27.66 -25.01
CA ALA A 54 19.64 -26.39 -25.40
C ALA A 54 19.23 -25.56 -24.17
N TRP A 55 19.39 -24.24 -24.26
CA TRP A 55 19.08 -23.30 -23.19
C TRP A 55 17.75 -22.61 -23.44
N TYR A 56 16.92 -22.54 -22.41
CA TYR A 56 15.60 -21.91 -22.46
C TYR A 56 15.38 -21.06 -21.23
N PHE A 57 14.59 -19.99 -21.38
CA PHE A 57 14.07 -19.26 -20.24
C PHE A 57 12.93 -20.04 -19.59
N ASP A 58 13.02 -20.30 -18.29
CA ASP A 58 11.92 -20.87 -17.52
C ASP A 58 10.90 -19.78 -17.21
N THR A 59 9.97 -19.61 -18.14
CA THR A 59 8.93 -18.57 -18.06
C THR A 59 7.88 -18.84 -16.99
N LEU A 60 7.73 -20.08 -16.51
CA LEU A 60 6.81 -20.42 -15.42
C LEU A 60 7.37 -19.88 -14.10
N VAL A 61 8.61 -20.25 -13.77
CA VAL A 61 9.31 -19.71 -12.60
C VAL A 61 9.45 -18.18 -12.70
N GLY A 62 9.77 -17.68 -13.90
CA GLY A 62 9.88 -16.24 -14.13
C GLY A 62 8.58 -15.46 -13.93
N ARG A 63 7.42 -16.04 -14.28
CA ARG A 63 6.12 -15.42 -14.04
C ARG A 63 5.86 -15.27 -12.53
N ASP A 64 6.12 -16.34 -11.77
CA ASP A 64 5.90 -16.34 -10.32
C ASP A 64 6.84 -15.36 -9.62
N GLU A 65 8.10 -15.32 -10.01
CA GLU A 65 9.09 -14.36 -9.47
C GLU A 65 8.69 -12.90 -9.75
N ILE A 66 8.23 -12.58 -10.97
CA ILE A 66 7.74 -11.23 -11.31
C ILE A 66 6.52 -10.87 -10.44
N LEU A 67 5.62 -11.83 -10.21
CA LEU A 67 4.46 -11.63 -9.35
C LEU A 67 4.88 -11.38 -7.91
N PHE A 68 5.78 -12.19 -7.35
CA PHE A 68 6.27 -12.04 -5.97
C PHE A 68 6.99 -10.70 -5.77
N ARG A 69 7.82 -10.26 -6.72
CA ARG A 69 8.45 -8.93 -6.65
C ARG A 69 7.42 -7.79 -6.67
N ARG A 70 6.35 -7.93 -7.47
CA ARG A 70 5.26 -6.94 -7.50
C ARG A 70 4.54 -6.90 -6.16
N ILE A 71 4.16 -8.05 -5.61
CA ILE A 71 3.51 -8.18 -4.30
C ILE A 71 4.37 -7.53 -3.22
N GLY A 72 5.66 -7.90 -3.13
CA GLY A 72 6.56 -7.33 -2.12
C GLY A 72 6.73 -5.82 -2.26
N THR A 73 6.84 -5.30 -3.49
CA THR A 73 6.91 -3.85 -3.72
C THR A 73 5.63 -3.13 -3.27
N ASN A 74 4.48 -3.70 -3.59
CA ASN A 74 3.18 -3.15 -3.22
C ASN A 74 3.00 -3.14 -1.70
N GLU A 75 3.39 -4.22 -1.01
CA GLU A 75 3.33 -4.34 0.45
C GLU A 75 4.24 -3.34 1.17
N ILE A 76 5.48 -3.17 0.72
CA ILE A 76 6.39 -2.14 1.25
C ILE A 76 5.78 -0.75 1.07
N THR A 77 5.25 -0.46 -0.13
CA THR A 77 4.62 0.81 -0.43
C THR A 77 3.34 1.03 0.40
N ALA A 78 2.61 -0.04 0.72
CA ALA A 78 1.44 0.03 1.57
C ALA A 78 1.79 0.35 3.02
N MET A 79 2.89 -0.20 3.54
CA MET A 79 3.41 0.16 4.86
C MET A 79 3.85 1.63 4.93
N ASP A 80 4.50 2.15 3.88
CA ASP A 80 4.84 3.57 3.80
C ASP A 80 3.59 4.45 3.79
N ALA A 81 2.56 4.07 3.02
CA ALA A 81 1.27 4.75 3.04
C ALA A 81 0.61 4.72 4.44
N CYS A 82 0.72 3.62 5.19
CA CYS A 82 0.27 3.57 6.59
C CYS A 82 0.99 4.61 7.46
N ARG A 83 2.31 4.76 7.30
CA ARG A 83 3.10 5.77 8.04
C ARG A 83 2.67 7.19 7.67
N ASP A 84 2.48 7.46 6.39
CA ASP A 84 2.05 8.75 5.88
C ASP A 84 0.64 9.12 6.37
N LEU A 85 -0.29 8.16 6.39
CA LEU A 85 -1.65 8.37 6.91
C LEU A 85 -1.66 8.70 8.41
N VAL A 86 -0.77 8.06 9.19
CA VAL A 86 -0.59 8.39 10.62
C VAL A 86 -0.04 9.81 10.78
N ALA A 87 0.96 10.20 9.98
CA ALA A 87 1.51 11.55 9.99
C ALA A 87 0.45 12.59 9.60
N ALA A 88 -0.35 12.31 8.57
CA ALA A 88 -1.42 13.15 8.09
C ALA A 88 -2.52 13.39 9.14
N GLN A 89 -2.92 12.36 9.89
CA GLN A 89 -3.85 12.52 11.02
C GLN A 89 -3.29 13.41 12.13
N LYS A 90 -2.00 13.25 12.46
CA LYS A 90 -1.31 14.09 13.44
C LYS A 90 -1.26 15.54 12.97
N GLN A 91 -0.98 15.78 11.68
CA GLN A 91 -0.99 17.12 11.09
C GLN A 91 -2.39 17.74 11.10
N TYR A 92 -3.42 17.00 10.67
CA TYR A 92 -4.81 17.45 10.66
C TYR A 92 -5.30 17.83 12.06
N PHE A 93 -4.95 17.05 13.07
CA PHE A 93 -5.27 17.36 14.48
C PHE A 93 -4.52 18.60 14.99
N ALA A 94 -3.25 18.75 14.63
CA ALA A 94 -2.41 19.87 15.06
C ALA A 94 -2.79 21.20 14.38
N ARG A 95 -3.25 21.13 13.13
CA ARG A 95 -3.62 22.29 12.31
C ARG A 95 -5.03 22.08 11.73
N PRO A 96 -6.08 22.30 12.53
CA PRO A 96 -7.44 22.16 12.04
C PRO A 96 -7.69 23.12 10.88
N ALA A 97 -8.27 22.62 9.79
CA ALA A 97 -8.62 23.46 8.65
C ALA A 97 -9.80 24.40 9.01
N GLY A 98 -9.63 25.70 8.77
CA GLY A 98 -10.67 26.71 9.01
C GLY A 98 -11.12 26.77 10.47
N ASN A 99 -12.44 26.67 10.71
CA ASN A 99 -13.06 26.78 12.04
C ASN A 99 -13.28 25.42 12.74
N LEU A 100 -12.65 24.34 12.26
CA LEU A 100 -12.81 23.02 12.86
C LEU A 100 -12.15 22.97 14.24
N SER A 101 -12.87 22.42 15.23
CA SER A 101 -12.25 22.09 16.53
C SER A 101 -11.23 20.97 16.36
N LYS A 102 -10.16 20.96 17.17
CA LYS A 102 -9.16 19.89 17.18
C LYS A 102 -9.80 18.50 17.27
N GLN A 103 -9.64 17.73 16.20
CA GLN A 103 -10.13 16.37 16.03
C GLN A 103 -9.33 15.69 14.91
N PHE A 104 -9.37 14.38 14.86
CA PHE A 104 -8.87 13.58 13.75
C PHE A 104 -9.89 13.59 12.60
N ALA A 105 -9.40 13.38 11.38
CA ALA A 105 -10.24 13.26 10.21
C ALA A 105 -11.00 11.94 10.23
N GLN A 106 -12.28 11.97 9.90
CA GLN A 106 -13.13 10.77 9.78
C GLN A 106 -13.20 10.25 8.34
N LYS A 107 -12.59 10.97 7.39
CA LYS A 107 -12.56 10.64 5.96
C LYS A 107 -11.14 10.75 5.42
N LEU A 108 -10.81 9.93 4.43
CA LEU A 108 -9.58 10.09 3.66
C LEU A 108 -9.71 11.24 2.68
N VAL A 109 -10.82 11.29 1.94
CA VAL A 109 -11.16 12.36 1.00
C VAL A 109 -12.31 13.18 1.57
N SER A 110 -12.14 14.51 1.59
CA SER A 110 -13.16 15.43 2.06
C SER A 110 -14.36 15.46 1.12
N ASP A 111 -15.51 15.84 1.66
CA ASP A 111 -16.66 16.21 0.83
C ASP A 111 -16.32 17.42 -0.04
N GLU A 112 -16.99 17.55 -1.19
CA GLU A 112 -16.78 18.67 -2.11
C GLU A 112 -16.95 20.02 -1.39
N GLY A 113 -15.95 20.90 -1.55
CA GLY A 113 -15.90 22.21 -0.91
C GLY A 113 -15.70 22.19 0.61
N ARG A 114 -15.42 21.04 1.23
CA ARG A 114 -15.15 20.90 2.67
C ARG A 114 -13.71 20.43 2.92
N HIS A 115 -13.24 20.67 4.14
CA HIS A 115 -11.93 20.21 4.64
C HIS A 115 -12.11 19.24 5.82
N ASN A 116 -12.95 18.22 5.65
CA ASN A 116 -13.32 17.25 6.71
C ASN A 116 -12.69 15.87 6.55
N GLY A 117 -11.76 15.72 5.59
CA GLY A 117 -10.93 14.55 5.37
C GLY A 117 -9.45 14.92 5.26
N LEU A 118 -8.59 13.92 5.09
CA LEU A 118 -7.15 14.11 4.95
C LEU A 118 -6.73 14.72 3.59
N TYR A 119 -7.62 14.72 2.61
CA TYR A 119 -7.43 15.35 1.31
C TYR A 119 -8.63 16.21 0.88
N TRP A 120 -8.37 17.27 0.13
CA TRP A 120 -9.39 18.03 -0.59
C TRP A 120 -8.84 18.65 -1.89
N GLN A 121 -9.67 18.71 -2.92
CA GLN A 121 -9.33 19.31 -4.22
C GLN A 121 -9.17 20.84 -4.07
N GLY A 122 -8.25 21.41 -4.84
CA GLY A 122 -7.98 22.86 -4.82
C GLY A 122 -7.01 23.32 -3.73
N ALA A 123 -6.45 22.40 -2.94
CA ALA A 123 -5.28 22.67 -2.09
C ALA A 123 -4.14 23.26 -2.94
N SER A 124 -3.65 24.44 -2.57
CA SER A 124 -2.66 25.19 -3.34
C SER A 124 -1.23 24.65 -3.17
N ASN A 125 -0.98 23.85 -2.13
CA ASN A 125 0.27 23.13 -1.85
C ASN A 125 0.06 22.01 -0.79
N ASP A 126 1.12 21.25 -0.49
CA ASP A 126 1.14 20.15 0.50
C ASP A 126 0.84 20.60 1.95
N PHE A 127 0.85 21.90 2.25
CA PHE A 127 0.46 22.43 3.55
C PHE A 127 -1.05 22.64 3.69
N ASP A 128 -1.77 22.73 2.57
CA ASP A 128 -3.22 22.79 2.60
C ASP A 128 -3.77 21.39 2.89
N SER A 129 -3.40 20.36 2.12
CA SER A 129 -3.91 18.99 2.31
C SER A 129 -2.87 18.03 2.91
N PRO A 130 -3.15 17.35 4.05
CA PRO A 130 -2.21 16.43 4.71
C PRO A 130 -1.71 15.22 3.91
N ILE A 131 -2.40 14.77 2.86
CA ILE A 131 -1.91 13.68 1.97
C ILE A 131 -1.84 14.11 0.51
N ASN A 132 -0.95 13.45 -0.25
CA ASN A 132 -0.71 13.70 -1.67
C ASN A 132 -1.95 13.36 -2.54
N PRO A 133 -2.25 14.16 -3.60
CA PRO A 133 -3.34 13.89 -4.55
C PRO A 133 -3.38 12.48 -5.14
N LEU A 134 -2.24 11.81 -5.36
CA LEU A 134 -2.20 10.44 -5.91
C LEU A 134 -2.72 9.41 -4.92
N VAL A 135 -2.38 9.59 -3.64
CA VAL A 135 -2.89 8.79 -2.52
C VAL A 135 -4.39 9.03 -2.38
N ALA A 136 -4.83 10.28 -2.51
CA ALA A 136 -6.25 10.62 -2.42
C ALA A 136 -7.09 10.19 -3.63
N TYR A 137 -6.55 10.23 -4.85
CA TYR A 137 -7.23 9.78 -6.07
C TYR A 137 -7.50 8.26 -6.01
N ALA A 138 -6.63 7.51 -5.35
CA ALA A 138 -6.87 6.11 -5.06
C ALA A 138 -8.02 5.87 -4.05
N TYR A 139 -8.31 6.86 -3.20
CA TYR A 139 -9.33 6.76 -2.15
C TYR A 139 -10.64 7.50 -2.44
N GLY A 140 -10.65 8.32 -3.49
CA GLY A 140 -11.80 9.14 -3.88
C GLY A 140 -12.75 8.38 -4.79
N LYS A 141 -14.03 8.33 -4.42
CA LYS A 141 -15.09 8.16 -5.43
C LYS A 141 -15.14 9.45 -6.25
N SER A 142 -15.04 9.37 -7.57
CA SER A 142 -15.38 10.52 -8.41
C SER A 142 -16.86 10.88 -8.18
N PRO A 143 -17.22 12.15 -7.93
CA PRO A 143 -18.62 12.57 -7.76
C PRO A 143 -19.49 12.31 -9.01
N SER A 144 -18.88 12.09 -10.17
CA SER A 144 -19.55 11.98 -11.47
C SER A 144 -19.95 10.56 -11.89
N ASP A 145 -19.50 9.50 -11.21
CA ASP A 145 -19.80 8.13 -11.63
C ASP A 145 -20.82 7.49 -10.70
N GLN A 146 -22.04 7.32 -11.22
CA GLN A 146 -23.08 6.42 -10.69
C GLN A 146 -22.65 4.95 -10.85
N GLY A 147 -21.56 4.60 -10.17
CA GLY A 147 -20.86 3.31 -10.24
C GLY A 147 -19.41 3.37 -9.74
N GLY A 148 -19.02 4.42 -8.99
CA GLY A 148 -17.63 4.80 -8.72
C GLY A 148 -16.72 3.70 -8.16
N ASP A 149 -15.88 3.17 -9.04
CA ASP A 149 -14.77 2.27 -8.71
C ASP A 149 -13.70 3.03 -7.91
N GLN A 150 -13.32 2.49 -6.75
CA GLN A 150 -12.14 2.93 -6.02
C GLN A 150 -10.90 2.35 -6.72
N TYR A 151 -9.87 3.18 -6.96
CA TYR A 151 -8.63 2.72 -7.58
C TYR A 151 -7.59 2.40 -6.50
N PRO A 152 -7.05 1.18 -6.42
CA PRO A 152 -6.10 0.87 -5.36
C PRO A 152 -4.78 1.63 -5.51
N PHE A 153 -4.27 2.19 -4.42
CA PHE A 153 -2.95 2.83 -4.36
C PHE A 153 -1.88 1.74 -4.41
N ASN A 154 -1.19 1.61 -5.55
CA ASN A 154 -0.20 0.54 -5.78
C ASN A 154 -0.73 -0.85 -5.38
N GLY A 155 -1.99 -1.14 -5.70
CA GLY A 155 -2.60 -2.44 -5.41
C GLY A 155 -3.20 -2.60 -4.01
N TYR A 156 -3.27 -1.53 -3.21
CA TYR A 156 -3.85 -1.52 -1.86
C TYR A 156 -4.97 -0.50 -1.68
N PHE A 157 -5.98 -0.88 -0.88
CA PHE A 157 -7.04 -0.01 -0.38
C PHE A 157 -6.82 0.30 1.10
N PHE A 158 -7.29 1.47 1.53
CA PHE A 158 -7.11 1.93 2.91
C PHE A 158 -8.42 2.49 3.46
N ARG A 159 -8.66 2.24 4.75
CA ARG A 159 -9.87 2.69 5.44
C ARG A 159 -9.54 3.16 6.85
N ILE A 160 -10.30 4.14 7.34
CA ILE A 160 -10.23 4.60 8.73
C ILE A 160 -11.07 3.65 9.60
N LEU A 161 -10.50 3.22 10.72
CA LEU A 161 -11.18 2.49 11.78
C LEU A 161 -11.54 3.46 12.91
N THR A 162 -12.77 3.37 13.41
CA THR A 162 -13.35 4.35 14.35
C THR A 162 -13.38 3.85 15.78
N SER A 163 -12.82 2.68 16.07
CA SER A 163 -12.73 2.10 17.40
C SER A 163 -11.47 1.26 17.56
N GLN A 164 -11.13 0.93 18.81
CA GLN A 164 -10.19 -0.13 19.15
C GLN A 164 -10.82 -1.19 20.04
N GLY A 165 -10.30 -2.41 19.92
CA GLY A 165 -10.68 -3.58 20.69
C GLY A 165 -9.87 -3.75 21.98
N PRO A 166 -10.16 -4.82 22.74
CA PRO A 166 -9.54 -5.05 24.04
C PRO A 166 -8.04 -5.38 23.97
N HIS A 167 -7.52 -5.88 22.84
CA HIS A 167 -6.10 -6.23 22.70
C HIS A 167 -5.23 -5.02 22.34
N ALA A 168 -5.83 -3.87 22.00
CA ALA A 168 -5.12 -2.64 21.76
C ALA A 168 -4.65 -2.00 23.09
N PRO A 169 -3.47 -1.34 23.11
CA PRO A 169 -3.06 -0.50 24.23
C PRO A 169 -4.15 0.53 24.58
N GLY A 170 -4.57 0.56 25.85
CA GLY A 170 -5.67 1.41 26.32
C GLY A 170 -7.07 0.77 26.26
N GLY A 171 -7.18 -0.49 25.84
CA GLY A 171 -8.41 -1.28 25.89
C GLY A 171 -9.48 -0.85 24.89
N ALA A 172 -10.66 -1.48 24.97
CA ALA A 172 -11.73 -1.23 24.03
C ALA A 172 -12.34 0.18 24.19
N LYS A 173 -12.43 0.95 23.10
CA LYS A 173 -13.10 2.27 23.09
C LYS A 173 -13.49 2.71 21.68
N ASN A 174 -14.50 3.59 21.63
CA ASN A 174 -14.85 4.33 20.43
C ASN A 174 -13.99 5.60 20.32
N TYR A 175 -13.50 5.90 19.12
CA TYR A 175 -12.71 7.10 18.84
C TYR A 175 -13.56 8.35 18.61
N VAL A 176 -14.84 8.16 18.28
CA VAL A 176 -15.79 9.23 18.01
C VAL A 176 -16.59 9.55 19.28
N VAL A 177 -16.45 10.77 19.77
CA VAL A 177 -17.15 11.31 20.94
C VAL A 177 -17.92 12.57 20.51
N ASN A 178 -19.23 12.60 20.75
CA ASN A 178 -20.11 13.70 20.32
C ASN A 178 -19.98 14.04 18.82
N GLY A 179 -19.86 13.03 17.97
CA GLY A 179 -19.71 13.17 16.52
C GLY A 179 -18.33 13.63 16.05
N LYS A 180 -17.37 13.83 16.95
CA LYS A 180 -15.99 14.25 16.64
C LYS A 180 -15.00 13.15 16.98
N MET A 181 -14.06 12.85 16.10
CA MET A 181 -13.04 11.84 16.35
C MET A 181 -11.92 12.43 17.20
N THR A 182 -11.99 12.28 18.52
CA THR A 182 -11.05 12.92 19.47
C THR A 182 -10.31 11.91 20.35
N ALA A 183 -10.80 10.68 20.47
CA ALA A 183 -10.25 9.68 21.38
C ALA A 183 -9.24 8.72 20.74
N GLY A 184 -8.91 8.92 19.46
CA GLY A 184 -7.90 8.17 18.71
C GLY A 184 -8.25 8.09 17.22
N PHE A 185 -7.47 7.30 16.49
CA PHE A 185 -7.73 6.87 15.12
C PHE A 185 -6.94 5.59 14.84
N ALA A 186 -7.38 4.84 13.84
CA ALA A 186 -6.60 3.76 13.27
C ALA A 186 -6.94 3.59 11.79
N PHE A 187 -6.12 2.81 11.09
CA PHE A 187 -6.30 2.47 9.69
C PHE A 187 -6.18 0.96 9.48
N VAL A 188 -6.85 0.48 8.44
CA VAL A 188 -6.58 -0.82 7.80
C VAL A 188 -6.16 -0.58 6.36
N GLY A 189 -5.09 -1.24 5.92
CA GLY A 189 -4.65 -1.32 4.53
C GLY A 189 -4.75 -2.76 4.04
N TYR A 190 -5.34 -3.02 2.87
CA TYR A 190 -5.54 -4.39 2.38
C TYR A 190 -5.37 -4.46 0.86
N PRO A 191 -4.90 -5.60 0.31
CA PRO A 191 -4.72 -5.76 -1.12
C PRO A 191 -6.06 -5.69 -1.86
N ALA A 192 -6.05 -5.07 -3.03
CA ALA A 192 -7.18 -5.07 -3.96
C ALA A 192 -7.53 -6.47 -4.46
N ASP A 193 -6.51 -7.32 -4.66
CA ASP A 193 -6.65 -8.68 -5.17
C ASP A 193 -5.65 -9.61 -4.46
N TYR A 194 -6.18 -10.56 -3.69
CA TYR A 194 -5.40 -11.45 -2.84
C TYR A 194 -4.46 -12.34 -3.68
N ARG A 195 -3.17 -12.39 -3.28
CA ARG A 195 -2.07 -13.07 -4.01
C ARG A 195 -1.81 -12.55 -5.42
N SER A 196 -2.35 -11.39 -5.76
CA SER A 196 -2.14 -10.73 -7.05
C SER A 196 -1.54 -9.34 -6.84
N SER A 197 -2.23 -8.49 -6.08
CA SER A 197 -1.75 -7.16 -5.72
C SER A 197 -1.03 -7.15 -4.37
N GLY A 198 -1.34 -8.10 -3.49
CA GLY A 198 -0.69 -8.29 -2.19
C GLY A 198 -1.26 -9.50 -1.45
N VAL A 199 -0.66 -9.84 -0.30
CA VAL A 199 -1.09 -10.93 0.59
C VAL A 199 -1.47 -10.37 1.94
N MET A 200 -0.64 -9.50 2.50
CA MET A 200 -0.79 -9.01 3.87
C MET A 200 -1.84 -7.90 3.97
N THR A 201 -2.68 -7.98 5.00
CA THR A 201 -3.48 -6.86 5.51
C THR A 201 -2.73 -6.19 6.63
N PHE A 202 -2.71 -4.86 6.64
CA PHE A 202 -2.02 -4.03 7.62
C PHE A 202 -3.00 -3.28 8.51
N ILE A 203 -2.71 -3.16 9.80
CA ILE A 203 -3.40 -2.24 10.71
C ILE A 203 -2.40 -1.36 11.45
N VAL A 204 -2.77 -0.09 11.67
CA VAL A 204 -1.93 0.88 12.37
C VAL A 204 -2.82 1.86 13.14
N ASN A 205 -2.38 2.29 14.33
CA ASN A 205 -3.05 3.33 15.12
C ASN A 205 -2.12 4.54 15.35
N ALA A 206 -2.54 5.47 16.22
CA ALA A 206 -1.78 6.68 16.54
C ALA A 206 -0.33 6.45 17.03
N SER A 207 0.00 5.26 17.55
CA SER A 207 1.38 4.89 17.93
C SER A 207 2.32 4.79 16.73
N GLY A 208 1.79 4.48 15.54
CA GLY A 208 2.57 4.25 14.33
C GLY A 208 3.14 2.84 14.18
N VAL A 209 2.88 1.93 15.14
CA VAL A 209 3.27 0.52 15.01
C VAL A 209 2.34 -0.17 14.01
N ILE A 210 2.92 -0.72 12.94
CA ILE A 210 2.19 -1.44 11.90
C ILE A 210 2.16 -2.92 12.28
N TYR A 211 0.97 -3.50 12.25
CA TYR A 211 0.77 -4.94 12.34
C TYR A 211 0.27 -5.48 11.01
N GLU A 212 0.64 -6.71 10.69
CA GLU A 212 0.26 -7.42 9.48
C GLU A 212 -0.39 -8.78 9.79
N LYS A 213 -1.27 -9.22 8.89
CA LYS A 213 -1.91 -10.53 8.93
C LYS A 213 -2.37 -10.94 7.53
N ASP A 214 -2.12 -12.19 7.16
CA ASP A 214 -2.77 -12.82 6.00
C ASP A 214 -4.20 -13.23 6.40
N LEU A 215 -5.20 -12.54 5.83
CA LEU A 215 -6.63 -12.84 6.05
C LEU A 215 -7.16 -13.87 5.04
N GLY A 216 -6.32 -14.38 4.16
CA GLY A 216 -6.65 -15.39 3.16
C GLY A 216 -7.49 -14.84 2.00
N PRO A 217 -8.16 -15.74 1.25
CA PRO A 217 -8.98 -15.38 0.10
C PRO A 217 -10.12 -14.39 0.39
N ASP A 218 -10.56 -14.29 1.65
CA ASP A 218 -11.63 -13.38 2.08
C ASP A 218 -11.11 -11.99 2.51
N THR A 219 -9.83 -11.68 2.26
CA THR A 219 -9.17 -10.43 2.69
C THR A 219 -10.00 -9.18 2.43
N THR A 220 -10.46 -8.96 1.19
CA THR A 220 -11.24 -7.78 0.80
C THR A 220 -12.52 -7.67 1.63
N LYS A 221 -13.29 -8.75 1.71
CA LYS A 221 -14.55 -8.80 2.45
C LYS A 221 -14.36 -8.54 3.94
N LEU A 222 -13.35 -9.18 4.54
CA LEU A 222 -13.05 -9.02 5.97
C LEU A 222 -12.59 -7.59 6.27
N ALA A 223 -11.65 -7.06 5.49
CA ALA A 223 -11.10 -5.72 5.68
C ALA A 223 -12.14 -4.61 5.44
N GLU A 224 -13.08 -4.80 4.52
CA GLU A 224 -14.23 -3.89 4.31
C GLU A 224 -15.25 -3.91 5.45
N ALA A 225 -15.37 -5.03 6.17
CA ALA A 225 -16.24 -5.14 7.34
C ALA A 225 -15.57 -4.62 8.62
N MET A 226 -14.24 -4.47 8.64
CA MET A 226 -13.51 -3.99 9.82
C MET A 226 -13.90 -2.55 10.17
N THR A 227 -14.23 -2.34 11.45
CA THR A 227 -14.44 -1.03 12.07
C THR A 227 -13.52 -0.77 13.26
N THR A 228 -12.85 -1.81 13.75
CA THR A 228 -12.13 -1.84 15.02
C THR A 228 -10.67 -2.25 14.80
N TYR A 229 -9.75 -1.46 15.35
CA TYR A 229 -8.35 -1.82 15.49
C TYR A 229 -8.17 -2.78 16.67
N ASP A 230 -7.79 -4.03 16.40
CA ASP A 230 -7.60 -5.04 17.45
C ASP A 230 -6.41 -5.96 17.10
N PRO A 231 -5.18 -5.63 17.54
CA PRO A 231 -3.99 -6.44 17.29
C PRO A 231 -3.95 -7.65 18.23
N GLU A 232 -4.89 -8.57 18.06
CA GLU A 232 -4.92 -9.85 18.78
C GLU A 232 -3.75 -10.77 18.39
N SER A 233 -3.60 -11.91 19.06
CA SER A 233 -2.37 -12.73 19.04
C SER A 233 -1.96 -13.29 17.66
N THR A 234 -2.84 -13.26 16.65
CA THR A 234 -2.53 -13.69 15.28
C THR A 234 -2.11 -12.54 14.36
N TRP A 235 -2.05 -11.30 14.86
CA TRP A 235 -1.39 -10.19 14.19
C TRP A 235 0.09 -10.14 14.57
N HIS A 236 0.94 -9.87 13.58
CA HIS A 236 2.38 -9.76 13.80
C HIS A 236 2.83 -8.33 13.53
N GLN A 237 3.78 -7.82 14.31
CA GLN A 237 4.36 -6.53 13.99
C GLN A 237 5.15 -6.64 12.69
N ALA A 238 4.83 -5.80 11.71
CA ALA A 238 5.54 -5.74 10.44
C ALA A 238 6.97 -5.21 10.67
N GLN A 239 7.95 -5.81 9.99
CA GLN A 239 9.37 -5.46 10.11
C GLN A 239 9.80 -4.41 9.07
#